data_AF-A0A9N9P0D6-F1
#
_entry.id   AF-A0A9N9P0D6-F1
#
_cell.length_a   1.000
_cell.length_b   1.000
_cell.length_c   1.000
_cell.angle_alpha   90.00
_cell.angle_beta   90.00
_cell.angle_gamma   90.00
#
_symmetry.space_group_name_H-M   'P 1'
#
loop_
_entity.id
_entity.type
_entity.pdbx_description
1 polymer ?
#
loop_
_entity_poly.entity_id
_entity_poly.type
_entity_poly.pdbx_seq_one_letter_code
_entity_poly.pdbx_strand_id
1 'polypeptide(L)'
;ELIIDRTKKFLKGGPNISKNLLSQLVKKFTSRVDNEMSRILIVWVSKNKLESYKNDENDPLSLEGLKYLLMKTLDTKTPFATSEFDIWKYALKKVISIATNNRKTDLSECNADEIKEVKIHLTPFTYYIDLNRMDVNEIMKYIEPVNIFKIEKIKDIYRSKARDKESANIRGVPAFKWNNN
;
A
#
# COMPACT_ATOMS: atom_id res chain seq x y z
N GLU A 1 -8.96 7.46 -32.63
CA GLU A 1 -8.42 6.70 -31.48
C GLU A 1 -8.77 7.44 -30.20
N LEU A 2 -9.54 6.82 -29.30
CA LEU A 2 -9.94 7.43 -28.03
C LEU A 2 -8.70 7.57 -27.12
N ILE A 3 -8.64 8.65 -26.35
CA ILE A 3 -7.51 8.97 -25.43
C ILE A 3 -7.21 7.76 -24.52
N ILE A 4 -8.25 7.04 -24.11
CA ILE A 4 -8.18 5.86 -23.24
C ILE A 4 -7.38 4.70 -23.85
N ASP A 5 -7.57 4.42 -25.13
CA ASP A 5 -6.85 3.31 -25.79
C ASP A 5 -5.37 3.64 -25.97
N ARG A 6 -5.06 4.92 -26.23
CA ARG A 6 -3.67 5.40 -26.24
C ARG A 6 -3.04 5.28 -24.85
N THR A 7 -3.75 5.66 -23.79
CA THR A 7 -3.28 5.49 -22.41
C THR A 7 -3.01 4.02 -22.09
N LYS A 8 -3.93 3.09 -22.43
CA LYS A 8 -3.72 1.65 -22.24
C LYS A 8 -2.49 1.13 -22.97
N LYS A 9 -2.25 1.57 -24.21
CA LYS A 9 -1.02 1.23 -24.96
C LYS A 9 0.23 1.78 -24.28
N PHE A 10 0.19 3.02 -23.81
CA PHE A 10 1.30 3.66 -23.12
C PHE A 10 1.65 2.99 -21.77
N LEU A 11 0.64 2.53 -21.03
CA LEU A 11 0.83 1.82 -19.76
C LEU A 11 1.56 0.48 -19.91
N LYS A 12 1.56 -0.12 -21.11
CA LYS A 12 2.40 -1.30 -21.40
C LYS A 12 3.90 -0.99 -21.36
N GLY A 13 4.28 0.29 -21.35
CA GLY A 13 5.68 0.72 -21.22
C GLY A 13 6.30 0.50 -19.83
N GLY A 14 5.53 0.01 -18.84
CA GLY A 14 6.07 -0.50 -17.57
C GLY A 14 5.36 0.01 -16.31
N PRO A 15 5.59 -0.63 -15.15
CA PRO A 15 4.90 -0.32 -13.90
C PRO A 15 5.16 1.09 -13.39
N ASN A 16 6.37 1.62 -13.56
CA ASN A 16 6.75 2.97 -13.12
C ASN A 16 5.94 4.07 -13.81
N ILE A 17 5.57 3.87 -15.09
CA ILE A 17 4.72 4.82 -15.82
C ILE A 17 3.35 4.92 -15.14
N SER A 18 2.75 3.77 -14.83
CA SER A 18 1.43 3.72 -14.18
C SER A 18 1.43 4.36 -12.79
N LYS A 19 2.48 4.09 -12.00
CA LYS A 19 2.72 4.70 -10.69
C LYS A 19 2.83 6.23 -10.78
N ASN A 20 3.65 6.74 -11.70
CA ASN A 20 3.84 8.18 -11.91
C ASN A 20 2.53 8.87 -12.32
N LEU A 21 1.81 8.31 -13.29
CA LEU A 21 0.55 8.87 -13.77
C LEU A 21 -0.51 8.91 -12.66
N LEU A 22 -0.56 7.89 -11.80
CA LEU A 22 -1.47 7.89 -10.65
C LEU A 22 -1.12 9.02 -9.67
N SER A 23 0.15 9.21 -9.34
CA SER A 23 0.62 10.31 -8.49
C SER A 23 0.24 11.67 -9.07
N GLN A 24 0.47 11.88 -10.37
CA GLN A 24 0.13 13.13 -11.04
C GLN A 24 -1.38 13.38 -11.08
N LEU A 25 -2.18 12.35 -11.32
CA LEU A 25 -3.63 12.44 -11.31
C LEU A 25 -4.14 12.90 -9.94
N VAL A 26 -3.67 12.27 -8.86
CA VAL A 26 -4.06 12.62 -7.49
C VAL A 26 -3.63 14.04 -7.13
N LYS A 27 -2.41 14.42 -7.51
CA LYS A 27 -1.89 15.79 -7.31
C LYS A 27 -2.72 16.85 -8.04
N LYS A 28 -3.13 16.58 -9.28
CA LYS A 28 -3.81 17.56 -10.13
C LYS A 28 -5.29 17.72 -9.81
N PHE A 29 -5.97 16.63 -9.45
CA PHE A 29 -7.43 16.62 -9.36
C PHE A 29 -7.98 16.34 -7.95
N THR A 30 -7.10 16.31 -6.94
CA THR A 30 -7.41 15.99 -5.53
C THR A 30 -7.93 14.56 -5.33
N SER A 31 -7.92 14.07 -4.09
CA SER A 31 -8.17 12.66 -3.72
C SER A 31 -9.59 12.13 -3.99
N ARG A 32 -10.48 12.92 -4.60
CA ARG A 32 -11.89 12.56 -4.88
C ARG A 32 -12.17 12.17 -6.33
N VAL A 33 -11.16 12.12 -7.20
CA VAL A 33 -11.36 11.70 -8.59
C VAL A 33 -11.89 10.28 -8.62
N ASP A 34 -12.98 10.06 -9.32
CA ASP A 34 -13.46 8.72 -9.69
C ASP A 34 -13.95 8.79 -11.13
N ASN A 35 -13.00 8.71 -12.06
CA ASN A 35 -13.29 8.69 -13.49
C ASN A 35 -12.65 7.46 -14.14
N GLU A 36 -12.99 7.21 -15.41
CA GLU A 36 -12.53 6.01 -16.10
C GLU A 36 -10.99 5.91 -16.13
N MET A 37 -10.30 7.05 -16.29
CA MET A 37 -8.83 7.09 -16.25
C MET A 37 -8.27 6.69 -14.88
N SER A 38 -8.83 7.19 -13.78
CA SER A 38 -8.36 6.83 -12.45
C SER A 38 -8.59 5.35 -12.15
N ARG A 39 -9.73 4.79 -12.57
CA ARG A 39 -10.04 3.35 -12.45
C ARG A 39 -9.05 2.50 -13.24
N ILE A 40 -8.71 2.90 -14.47
CA ILE A 40 -7.70 2.21 -15.30
C ILE A 40 -6.35 2.23 -14.59
N LEU A 41 -5.89 3.39 -14.11
CA LEU A 41 -4.60 3.51 -13.43
C LEU A 41 -4.55 2.69 -12.14
N ILE A 42 -5.62 2.71 -11.32
CA ILE A 42 -5.74 1.89 -10.11
C ILE A 42 -5.57 0.41 -10.46
N VAL A 43 -6.30 -0.10 -11.46
CA VAL A 43 -6.22 -1.51 -11.87
C VAL A 43 -4.82 -1.86 -12.35
N TRP A 44 -4.18 -1.00 -13.14
CA TRP A 44 -2.83 -1.25 -13.64
C TRP A 44 -1.79 -1.25 -12.52
N VAL A 45 -1.81 -0.27 -11.62
CA VAL A 45 -0.87 -0.22 -10.49
C VAL A 45 -1.10 -1.44 -9.56
N SER A 46 -2.35 -1.80 -9.28
CA SER A 46 -2.69 -2.94 -8.41
C SER A 46 -2.24 -4.30 -8.94
N LYS A 47 -2.16 -4.46 -10.27
CA LYS A 47 -1.70 -5.69 -10.92
C LYS A 47 -0.19 -5.87 -10.92
N ASN A 48 0.56 -4.83 -10.59
CA ASN A 48 2.01 -4.88 -10.50
C ASN A 48 2.41 -4.93 -9.03
N LYS A 49 3.47 -5.69 -8.72
CA LYS A 49 3.99 -5.75 -7.36
C LYS A 49 4.51 -4.38 -6.94
N LEU A 50 4.08 -3.91 -5.76
CA LEU A 50 4.66 -2.72 -5.14
C LEU A 50 6.00 -3.13 -4.53
N GLU A 51 7.06 -2.94 -5.29
CA GLU A 51 8.42 -3.17 -4.85
C GLU A 51 9.03 -1.86 -4.37
N SER A 52 9.57 -1.87 -3.15
CA SER A 52 10.42 -0.79 -2.65
C SER A 52 11.88 -1.13 -2.98
N TYR A 53 12.41 -0.64 -4.09
CA TYR A 53 13.80 -0.92 -4.48
C TYR A 53 14.81 -0.40 -3.44
N LYS A 54 15.99 -1.02 -3.36
CA LYS A 54 17.06 -0.61 -2.43
C LYS A 54 17.48 0.86 -2.57
N ASN A 55 17.27 1.45 -3.75
CA ASN A 55 17.47 2.88 -4.01
C ASN A 55 16.10 3.49 -4.38
N ASP A 56 15.39 4.00 -3.39
CA ASP A 56 14.00 4.53 -3.47
C ASP A 56 13.91 5.88 -4.23
N GLU A 57 15.05 6.41 -4.69
CA GLU A 57 15.16 7.69 -5.40
C GLU A 57 14.34 7.73 -6.71
N ASN A 58 13.92 6.57 -7.22
CA ASN A 58 13.20 6.42 -8.47
C ASN A 58 11.79 5.81 -8.35
N ASP A 59 11.22 5.58 -7.16
CA ASP A 59 9.82 5.14 -7.10
C ASP A 59 8.85 6.31 -7.33
N PRO A 60 8.13 6.34 -8.47
CA PRO A 60 7.37 7.50 -8.85
C PRO A 60 5.94 7.53 -8.25
N LEU A 61 5.56 6.55 -7.43
CA LEU A 61 4.27 6.55 -6.73
C LEU A 61 4.37 7.42 -5.47
N SER A 62 3.74 8.58 -5.41
CA SER A 62 3.80 9.45 -4.22
C SER A 62 3.03 8.86 -3.03
N LEU A 63 3.22 9.40 -1.81
CA LEU A 63 2.44 8.97 -0.64
C LEU A 63 0.94 9.21 -0.84
N GLU A 64 0.55 10.31 -1.47
CA GLU A 64 -0.85 10.61 -1.80
C GLU A 64 -1.39 9.64 -2.87
N GLY A 65 -0.56 9.32 -3.86
CA GLY A 65 -0.87 8.30 -4.88
C GLY A 65 -1.10 6.93 -4.25
N LEU A 66 -0.23 6.51 -3.33
CA LEU A 66 -0.37 5.28 -2.57
C LEU A 66 -1.63 5.31 -1.70
N LYS A 67 -1.85 6.38 -0.92
CA LYS A 67 -3.04 6.51 -0.07
C LYS A 67 -4.33 6.41 -0.89
N TYR A 68 -4.38 7.08 -2.04
CA TYR A 68 -5.52 7.01 -2.95
C TYR A 68 -5.70 5.60 -3.54
N LEU A 69 -4.63 4.93 -3.95
CA LEU A 69 -4.65 3.55 -4.41
C LEU A 69 -5.26 2.63 -3.35
N LEU A 70 -4.77 2.70 -2.11
CA LEU A 70 -5.22 1.83 -1.03
C LEU A 70 -6.66 2.11 -0.62
N MET A 71 -7.06 3.39 -0.58
CA MET A 71 -8.44 3.79 -0.34
C MET A 71 -9.40 3.19 -1.38
N LYS A 72 -9.01 3.17 -2.66
CA LYS A 72 -9.86 2.67 -3.76
C LYS A 72 -9.84 1.15 -3.91
N THR A 73 -8.96 0.46 -3.20
CA THR A 73 -8.75 -0.99 -3.35
C THR A 73 -9.02 -1.79 -2.09
N LEU A 74 -9.48 -1.17 -1.00
CA LEU A 74 -9.75 -1.87 0.25
C LEU A 74 -10.77 -3.02 0.05
N ASP A 75 -11.89 -2.71 -0.61
CA ASP A 75 -12.99 -3.65 -0.88
C ASP A 75 -13.05 -4.11 -2.34
N THR A 76 -11.92 -4.01 -3.06
CA THR A 76 -11.88 -4.42 -4.46
C THR A 76 -12.18 -5.91 -4.59
N LYS A 77 -12.76 -6.30 -5.73
CA LYS A 77 -12.84 -7.71 -6.14
C LYS A 77 -11.61 -8.13 -6.95
N THR A 78 -10.93 -7.16 -7.57
CA THR A 78 -9.75 -7.41 -8.42
C THR A 78 -8.55 -7.74 -7.54
N PRO A 79 -7.89 -8.90 -7.72
CA PRO A 79 -6.74 -9.27 -6.91
C PRO A 79 -5.60 -8.27 -7.03
N PHE A 80 -5.05 -7.90 -5.88
CA PHE A 80 -3.89 -7.04 -5.76
C PHE A 80 -2.64 -7.92 -5.78
N ALA A 81 -1.65 -7.57 -6.60
CA ALA A 81 -0.45 -8.38 -6.79
C ALA A 81 0.51 -8.37 -5.58
N THR A 82 0.26 -7.49 -4.62
CA THR A 82 1.09 -7.28 -3.43
C THR A 82 0.32 -7.73 -2.19
N SER A 83 0.98 -8.48 -1.31
CA SER A 83 0.39 -8.87 -0.02
C SER A 83 0.15 -7.65 0.86
N GLU A 84 -0.81 -7.73 1.79
CA GLU A 84 -1.12 -6.63 2.68
C GLU A 84 0.08 -6.24 3.54
N PHE A 85 0.89 -7.22 3.96
CA PHE A 85 2.13 -6.98 4.69
C PHE A 85 3.20 -6.29 3.82
N ASP A 86 3.35 -6.68 2.56
CA ASP A 86 4.26 -5.99 1.63
C ASP A 86 3.80 -4.57 1.33
N ILE A 87 2.49 -4.30 1.28
CA ILE A 87 1.94 -2.94 1.17
C ILE A 87 2.36 -2.10 2.39
N TRP A 88 2.27 -2.67 3.60
CA TRP A 88 2.73 -1.98 4.81
C TRP A 88 4.22 -1.64 4.76
N LYS A 89 5.08 -2.62 4.43
CA LYS A 89 6.54 -2.40 4.31
C LYS A 89 6.85 -1.33 3.27
N TYR A 90 6.18 -1.37 2.13
CA TYR A 90 6.31 -0.37 1.07
C TYR A 90 5.98 1.04 1.59
N ALA A 91 4.86 1.20 2.31
CA ALA A 91 4.47 2.48 2.90
C ALA A 91 5.46 2.95 3.97
N LEU A 92 5.85 2.08 4.89
CA LEU A 92 6.77 2.39 5.99
C LEU A 92 8.13 2.85 5.45
N LYS A 93 8.71 2.11 4.51
CA LYS A 93 9.99 2.47 3.90
C LYS A 93 9.95 3.83 3.21
N LYS A 94 8.88 4.09 2.45
CA LYS A 94 8.71 5.37 1.76
C LYS A 94 8.60 6.54 2.75
N VAL A 95 7.91 6.33 3.85
CA VAL A 95 7.78 7.33 4.92
C VAL A 95 9.10 7.56 5.66
N ILE A 96 9.88 6.51 5.93
CA ILE A 96 11.23 6.63 6.53
C ILE A 96 12.15 7.41 5.59
N SER A 97 12.12 7.11 4.29
CA SER A 97 12.87 7.85 3.28
C SER A 97 12.54 9.34 3.33
N ILE A 98 11.27 9.72 3.45
CA ILE A 98 10.86 11.13 3.55
C ILE A 98 11.36 11.76 4.87
N ALA A 99 11.06 11.15 6.02
CA ALA A 99 11.42 11.69 7.33
C ALA A 99 12.94 11.83 7.54
N THR A 100 13.73 11.01 6.83
CA THR A 100 15.18 10.97 7.00
C THR A 100 15.93 11.62 5.85
N ASN A 101 15.24 12.22 4.87
CA ASN A 101 15.82 12.73 3.63
C ASN A 101 16.68 11.67 2.92
N ASN A 102 16.14 10.47 2.75
CA ASN A 102 16.73 9.30 2.09
C ASN A 102 18.00 8.73 2.76
N ARG A 103 18.31 9.12 4.01
CA ARG A 103 19.51 8.65 4.71
C ARG A 103 19.36 7.26 5.32
N LYS A 104 18.14 6.79 5.55
CA LYS A 104 17.84 5.57 6.30
C LYS A 104 16.79 4.73 5.60
N THR A 105 16.78 3.44 5.91
CA THR A 105 15.85 2.49 5.29
C THR A 105 15.04 1.68 6.29
N ASP A 106 15.45 1.68 7.55
CA ASP A 106 14.76 0.98 8.64
C ASP A 106 14.37 1.94 9.76
N LEU A 107 13.25 1.65 10.42
CA LEU A 107 12.78 2.41 11.57
C LEU A 107 13.76 2.32 12.74
N SER A 108 14.49 1.20 12.87
CA SER A 108 15.50 1.02 13.93
C SER A 108 16.67 1.98 13.83
N GLU A 109 16.94 2.53 12.64
CA GLU A 109 18.00 3.50 12.41
C GLU A 109 17.57 4.92 12.79
N CYS A 110 16.27 5.17 12.91
CA CYS A 110 15.70 6.50 13.09
C CYS A 110 15.90 7.03 14.52
N ASN A 111 16.16 8.34 14.66
CA ASN A 111 16.16 9.02 15.94
C ASN A 111 14.71 9.35 16.39
N ALA A 112 14.54 9.91 17.59
CA ALA A 112 13.23 10.19 18.16
C ALA A 112 12.36 11.14 17.30
N ASP A 113 12.97 12.18 16.71
CA ASP A 113 12.27 13.16 15.88
C ASP A 113 11.85 12.55 14.54
N GLU A 114 12.75 11.80 13.91
CA GLU A 114 12.46 11.05 12.68
C GLU A 114 11.34 10.03 12.91
N ILE A 115 11.33 9.33 14.06
CA ILE A 115 10.24 8.40 14.42
C ILE A 115 8.90 9.14 14.57
N LYS A 116 8.91 10.34 15.16
CA LYS A 116 7.68 11.14 15.31
C LYS A 116 7.13 11.54 13.94
N GLU A 117 8.00 11.97 13.02
CA GLU A 117 7.63 12.31 11.65
C GLU A 117 7.12 11.09 10.88
N VAL A 118 7.77 9.93 11.02
CA VAL A 118 7.30 8.67 10.45
C VAL A 118 5.88 8.36 10.90
N LYS A 119 5.59 8.48 12.21
CA LYS A 119 4.24 8.22 12.73
C LYS A 119 3.21 9.19 12.16
N ILE A 120 3.54 10.47 12.00
CA ILE A 120 2.65 11.48 11.41
C ILE A 120 2.24 11.09 9.98
N HIS A 121 3.22 10.72 9.14
CA HIS A 121 2.95 10.37 7.75
C HIS A 121 2.32 8.98 7.57
N LEU A 122 2.58 8.05 8.49
CA LEU A 122 2.06 6.68 8.40
C LEU A 122 0.63 6.54 8.99
N THR A 123 0.26 7.38 9.96
CA THR A 123 -1.07 7.36 10.62
C THR A 123 -2.25 7.37 9.62
N PRO A 124 -2.26 8.18 8.54
CA PRO A 124 -3.34 8.17 7.56
C PRO A 124 -3.54 6.82 6.85
N PHE A 125 -2.53 5.94 6.80
CA PHE A 125 -2.63 4.63 6.18
C PHE A 125 -3.33 3.60 7.07
N THR A 126 -3.42 3.84 8.39
CA THR A 126 -4.07 2.92 9.34
C THR A 126 -5.54 2.63 9.03
N TYR A 127 -6.20 3.52 8.28
CA TYR A 127 -7.58 3.35 7.80
C TYR A 127 -7.69 2.42 6.59
N TYR A 128 -6.62 2.32 5.80
CA TYR A 128 -6.63 1.62 4.52
C TYR A 128 -5.81 0.34 4.53
N ILE A 129 -5.13 0.02 5.64
CA ILE A 129 -4.41 -1.24 5.84
C ILE A 129 -5.30 -2.22 6.63
N ASP A 130 -5.52 -3.40 6.04
CA ASP A 130 -6.34 -4.47 6.61
C ASP A 130 -5.49 -5.51 7.35
N LEU A 131 -5.29 -5.28 8.64
CA LEU A 131 -4.49 -6.17 9.49
C LEU A 131 -5.05 -7.61 9.56
N ASN A 132 -6.33 -7.86 9.22
CA ASN A 132 -6.82 -9.24 9.19
C ASN A 132 -6.08 -10.06 8.13
N ARG A 133 -5.56 -9.43 7.07
CA ARG A 133 -4.85 -10.09 5.96
C ARG A 133 -3.36 -10.32 6.22
N MET A 134 -2.86 -10.01 7.42
CA MET A 134 -1.46 -10.24 7.79
C MET A 134 -1.31 -11.47 8.68
N ASP A 135 -0.11 -12.04 8.73
CA ASP A 135 0.22 -13.06 9.73
C ASP A 135 0.33 -12.44 11.13
N VAL A 136 0.00 -13.22 12.16
CA VAL A 136 0.07 -12.74 13.55
C VAL A 136 1.50 -12.35 13.94
N ASN A 137 2.51 -13.09 13.48
CA ASN A 137 3.90 -12.78 13.78
C ASN A 137 4.37 -11.51 13.05
N GLU A 138 3.85 -11.25 11.84
CA GLU A 138 4.11 -10.00 11.12
C GLU A 138 3.56 -8.80 11.90
N ILE A 139 2.35 -8.93 12.44
CA ILE A 139 1.71 -7.89 13.26
C ILE A 139 2.54 -7.59 14.51
N MET A 140 2.85 -8.62 15.30
CA MET A 140 3.63 -8.49 16.54
C MET A 140 4.99 -7.85 16.29
N LYS A 141 5.67 -8.24 15.22
CA LYS A 141 7.06 -7.82 14.96
C LYS A 141 7.17 -6.47 14.28
N TYR A 142 6.26 -6.12 13.38
CA TYR A 142 6.43 -4.97 12.47
C TYR A 142 5.32 -3.91 12.55
N ILE A 143 4.15 -4.26 13.08
CA ILE A 143 3.00 -3.35 13.15
C ILE A 143 2.88 -2.72 14.54
N GLU A 144 2.81 -3.56 15.58
CA GLU A 144 2.63 -3.10 16.96
C GLU A 144 3.71 -2.15 17.46
N PRO A 145 5.01 -2.39 17.20
CA PRO A 145 6.07 -1.52 17.73
C PRO A 145 5.99 -0.08 17.21
N VAL A 146 5.37 0.12 16.04
CA VAL A 146 5.17 1.46 15.47
C VAL A 146 4.13 2.25 16.26
N ASN A 147 3.19 1.56 16.93
CA ASN A 147 2.21 2.12 17.86
C ASN A 147 1.41 3.29 17.27
N ILE A 148 0.82 3.08 16.09
CA ILE A 148 -0.08 4.05 15.43
C ILE A 148 -1.52 3.54 15.28
N PHE A 149 -1.74 2.24 15.53
CA PHE A 149 -3.08 1.66 15.55
C PHE A 149 -3.66 1.77 16.97
N LYS A 150 -4.99 1.98 17.06
CA LYS A 150 -5.70 1.93 18.34
C LYS A 150 -5.57 0.54 18.96
N ILE A 151 -5.40 0.48 20.27
CA ILE A 151 -5.20 -0.79 20.97
C ILE A 151 -6.43 -1.70 20.87
N GLU A 152 -7.63 -1.14 20.78
CA GLU A 152 -8.88 -1.88 20.54
C GLU A 152 -8.84 -2.57 19.19
N LYS A 153 -8.39 -1.86 18.14
CA LYS A 153 -8.24 -2.43 16.79
C LYS A 153 -7.27 -3.62 16.81
N ILE A 154 -6.11 -3.49 17.45
CA ILE A 154 -5.13 -4.58 17.57
C ILE A 154 -5.73 -5.79 18.32
N LYS A 155 -6.39 -5.56 19.46
CA LYS A 155 -7.06 -6.63 20.23
C LYS A 155 -8.12 -7.37 19.41
N ASP A 156 -8.91 -6.65 18.63
CA ASP A 156 -9.95 -7.25 17.79
C ASP A 156 -9.36 -8.12 16.68
N ILE A 157 -8.20 -7.74 16.12
CA ILE A 157 -7.47 -8.57 15.16
C ILE A 157 -7.02 -9.88 15.80
N TYR A 158 -6.39 -9.87 16.98
CA TYR A 158 -6.01 -11.11 17.67
C TYR A 158 -7.21 -12.01 17.96
N ARG A 159 -8.33 -11.44 18.42
CA ARG A 159 -9.56 -12.21 18.65
C ARG A 159 -10.10 -12.82 17.37
N SER A 160 -10.03 -12.10 16.25
CA SER A 160 -10.43 -12.60 14.93
C SER A 160 -9.56 -13.78 14.51
N LYS A 161 -8.24 -13.67 14.67
CA LYS A 161 -7.27 -14.72 14.35
C LYS A 161 -7.41 -15.96 15.24
N ALA A 162 -7.65 -15.78 16.54
CA ALA A 162 -7.90 -16.88 17.47
C ALA A 162 -9.20 -17.66 17.15
N ARG A 163 -10.13 -17.05 16.41
CA ARG A 163 -11.36 -17.71 15.93
C ARG A 163 -11.18 -18.38 14.56
N ASP A 164 -9.94 -18.49 14.08
CA ASP A 164 -9.57 -19.09 12.80
C ASP A 164 -10.34 -18.53 11.59
N LYS A 165 -10.60 -17.22 11.62
CA LYS A 165 -11.13 -16.52 10.45
C LYS A 165 -10.02 -16.35 9.42
N GLU A 166 -9.88 -17.34 8.55
CA GLU A 166 -8.91 -17.28 7.46
C GLU A 166 -9.30 -16.18 6.46
N SER A 167 -8.34 -15.32 6.15
CA SER A 167 -8.48 -14.28 5.13
C SER A 167 -7.28 -14.35 4.20
N ALA A 168 -7.51 -14.23 2.89
CA ALA A 168 -6.44 -14.14 1.93
C ALA A 168 -5.49 -12.98 2.26
N ASN A 169 -4.18 -13.22 2.13
CA ASN A 169 -3.13 -12.25 2.45
C ASN A 169 -3.02 -11.08 1.45
N ILE A 170 -3.71 -11.16 0.31
CA ILE A 170 -3.82 -10.10 -0.69
C ILE A 170 -5.23 -9.50 -0.68
N ARG A 171 -5.39 -8.27 -1.18
CA ARG A 171 -6.71 -7.69 -1.46
C ARG A 171 -7.32 -8.30 -2.71
N GLY A 172 -8.64 -8.20 -2.82
CA GLY A 172 -9.38 -8.81 -3.93
C GLY A 172 -9.60 -10.30 -3.75
N VAL A 173 -10.25 -10.88 -4.75
CA VAL A 173 -10.45 -12.34 -4.83
C VAL A 173 -9.26 -12.91 -5.59
N PRO A 174 -8.43 -13.77 -4.98
CA PRO A 174 -7.33 -14.43 -5.68
C PRO A 174 -7.84 -15.15 -6.93
N ALA A 175 -7.15 -14.98 -8.06
CA ALA A 175 -7.52 -15.65 -9.31
C ALA A 175 -7.38 -17.17 -9.23
N PHE A 176 -6.51 -17.66 -8.32
CA PHE A 176 -6.28 -19.07 -8.06
C PHE A 176 -6.31 -19.31 -6.55
N LYS A 177 -7.12 -20.27 -6.11
CA LYS A 177 -7.01 -20.87 -4.77
C LYS A 177 -6.25 -22.19 -4.93
N TRP A 178 -5.05 -22.28 -4.37
CA TRP A 178 -4.38 -23.56 -4.24
C TRP A 178 -5.10 -24.36 -3.16
N ASN A 179 -5.75 -25.46 -3.54
CA ASN A 179 -6.22 -26.44 -2.56
C ASN A 179 -4.99 -27.23 -2.10
N ASN A 180 -4.54 -26.98 -0.87
CA ASN A 180 -3.64 -27.90 -0.20
C ASN A 180 -4.51 -29.04 0.35
N ASN A 181 -4.64 -30.12 -0.41
CA ASN A 181 -5.08 -31.42 0.11
C ASN A 181 -3.95 -32.07 0.89
#